data_AF-A0A5F1HWR3-F1
#
_entry.id   AF-A0A5F1HWR3-F1
#
_cell.length_a   1.000
_cell.length_b   1.000
_cell.length_c   1.000
_cell.angle_alpha   90.00
_cell.angle_beta   90.00
_cell.angle_gamma   90.00
#
_symmetry.space_group_name_H-M   'P 1'
#
loop_
_entity.id
_entity.type
_entity.pdbx_description
1 polymer ?
#
loop_
_entity_poly.entity_id
_entity_poly.type
_entity_poly.pdbx_seq_one_letter_code
_entity_poly.pdbx_strand_id
1 'polypeptide(L)'
;MPLCSPSKKATPYETQRDSSRTDTEAEDRDQENAQLTQLAAFASQAGGVLSGHTDSNMAKAMAKGFVLGKANQSAAEWLQHYGTAQIEINADDNLSLKDSSFILLHPWYDVPNNLLFSQSGVHRVDGRGIVNQGIGYRHFNQQTMYGLNTFIDYDLSGDHARAGIGAEYWRNFVKFSANGYIGLTGWKASPNVEDYEERPANGWDLRLEGYLPALPQLGTRLTYEQYFGREVALFGKENRQKNPRVLTVGVNFTPFPLLTLSAEHRTGESGKHDTQLKADVNWRIGTPLRQQLNTDAVEGIRTLNGSRYDLVNRNNDIVLEYRKQTVIKLHLPGRVTGKSKQVIPLLPDVQAKHGLKDIEWDDASFLAAGGKLIGQGAHWQMVLPEWKDGAINAWGISAIAHDTRGNASQPAEMQVVLTPPIISKKYSSLSIAVAHLLADTKTQTTLTIALLDNEKKPISGKAEQIILNGAFTPINSLVDGMALAKGTVTLKPQAPVLPQLGKLKESGNGIYTTTVTAGESAGKFTITASLEDTTLASADIIFTDTSAALEQSTLTADKTTFSVGSTEKSTLALTLQDSKGQPISNEKRTHNILYC
;
A
#
# COMPACT_ATOMS: atom_id res chain seq x y z
N MET A 1 68.64 34.27 -95.74
CA MET A 1 69.75 34.14 -94.76
C MET A 1 70.23 35.54 -94.41
N PRO A 2 70.73 35.86 -93.21
CA PRO A 2 70.39 35.44 -91.85
C PRO A 2 69.99 36.65 -90.94
N LEU A 3 69.64 36.36 -89.69
CA LEU A 3 69.77 37.16 -88.45
C LEU A 3 69.07 38.53 -88.34
N CYS A 4 68.14 38.60 -87.37
CA CYS A 4 67.63 39.84 -86.79
C CYS A 4 67.97 39.90 -85.28
N SER A 5 68.57 41.01 -84.89
CA SER A 5 68.57 41.66 -83.56
C SER A 5 67.96 43.06 -83.79
N PRO A 6 67.72 43.96 -82.81
CA PRO A 6 67.71 43.87 -81.33
C PRO A 6 66.53 44.69 -80.71
N SER A 7 66.48 44.84 -79.38
CA SER A 7 66.48 46.16 -78.70
C SER A 7 65.88 46.12 -77.27
N LYS A 8 66.67 46.58 -76.30
CA LYS A 8 66.26 46.99 -74.94
C LYS A 8 66.34 48.51 -74.85
N LYS A 9 65.39 49.17 -74.17
CA LYS A 9 65.63 50.24 -73.18
C LYS A 9 64.36 50.53 -72.35
N ALA A 10 64.59 51.05 -71.14
CA ALA A 10 63.75 51.00 -69.94
C ALA A 10 62.90 52.26 -69.65
N THR A 11 61.95 52.13 -68.71
CA THR A 11 61.69 52.94 -67.47
C THR A 11 60.17 52.91 -67.08
N PRO A 12 59.71 53.48 -65.93
CA PRO A 12 59.29 52.75 -64.71
C PRO A 12 57.79 52.98 -64.38
N TYR A 13 57.17 52.29 -63.41
CA TYR A 13 56.21 52.88 -62.45
C TYR A 13 55.70 51.85 -61.43
N GLU A 14 55.45 52.41 -60.24
CA GLU A 14 55.08 51.91 -58.93
C GLU A 14 54.12 50.71 -58.80
N THR A 15 54.37 49.99 -57.70
CA THR A 15 53.52 48.96 -57.11
C THR A 15 52.31 49.63 -56.43
N GLN A 16 51.14 49.63 -57.07
CA GLN A 16 49.88 49.72 -56.32
C GLN A 16 49.58 48.33 -55.74
N ARG A 17 49.89 48.14 -54.46
CA ARG A 17 49.26 47.08 -53.67
C ARG A 17 47.78 47.42 -53.55
N ASP A 18 46.96 46.46 -53.94
CA ASP A 18 45.53 46.38 -53.73
C ASP A 18 45.19 46.51 -52.23
N SER A 19 44.95 47.73 -51.76
CA SER A 19 44.50 48.04 -50.40
C SER A 19 43.02 47.67 -50.18
N SER A 20 42.27 47.43 -51.25
CA SER A 20 40.82 47.20 -51.16
C SER A 20 40.45 45.83 -50.56
N ARG A 21 41.38 44.87 -50.58
CA ARG A 21 41.13 43.49 -50.12
C ARG A 21 41.52 43.26 -48.65
N THR A 22 42.43 44.08 -48.13
CA THR A 22 42.87 44.02 -46.73
C THR A 22 41.95 44.81 -45.81
N ASP A 23 41.32 45.86 -46.34
CA ASP A 23 40.32 46.66 -45.62
C ASP A 23 39.00 45.90 -45.43
N THR A 24 38.52 45.12 -46.42
CA THR A 24 37.30 44.30 -46.26
C THR A 24 37.47 43.19 -45.21
N GLU A 25 38.61 42.49 -45.20
CA GLU A 25 38.88 41.46 -44.19
C GLU A 25 39.10 42.03 -42.78
N ALA A 26 39.52 43.30 -42.68
CA ALA A 26 39.63 44.00 -41.39
C ALA A 26 38.27 44.49 -40.88
N GLU A 27 37.45 45.06 -41.77
CA GLU A 27 36.09 45.52 -41.45
C GLU A 27 35.15 44.37 -41.04
N ASP A 28 35.23 43.22 -41.72
CA ASP A 28 34.43 42.02 -41.37
C ASP A 28 34.81 41.50 -39.98
N ARG A 29 36.12 41.40 -39.66
CA ARG A 29 36.60 40.99 -38.32
C ARG A 29 36.23 41.98 -37.21
N ASP A 30 36.19 43.28 -37.51
CA ASP A 30 35.83 44.31 -36.55
C ASP A 30 34.32 44.29 -36.25
N GLN A 31 33.47 44.05 -37.27
CA GLN A 31 32.03 43.82 -37.06
C GLN A 31 31.75 42.53 -36.29
N GLU A 32 32.48 41.45 -36.57
CA GLU A 32 32.40 40.17 -35.85
C GLU A 32 32.71 40.33 -34.35
N ASN A 33 33.82 41.00 -34.03
CA ASN A 33 34.21 41.26 -32.64
C ASN A 33 33.21 42.19 -31.91
N ALA A 34 32.60 43.14 -32.62
CA ALA A 34 31.59 44.02 -32.06
C ALA A 34 30.30 43.27 -31.66
N GLN A 35 29.83 42.33 -32.49
CA GLN A 35 28.62 41.54 -32.20
C GLN A 35 28.84 40.56 -31.04
N LEU A 36 29.99 39.88 -31.02
CA LEU A 36 30.41 39.02 -29.90
C LEU A 36 30.44 39.80 -28.58
N THR A 37 31.00 41.02 -28.61
CA THR A 37 31.09 41.89 -27.43
C THR A 37 29.70 42.32 -26.96
N GLN A 38 28.78 42.62 -27.88
CA GLN A 38 27.39 42.98 -27.54
C GLN A 38 26.63 41.80 -26.93
N LEU A 39 26.77 40.59 -27.48
CA LEU A 39 26.15 39.38 -26.90
C LEU A 39 26.70 39.06 -25.53
N ALA A 40 28.03 39.15 -25.36
CA ALA A 40 28.66 38.96 -24.07
C ALA A 40 28.18 40.00 -23.04
N ALA A 41 27.99 41.26 -23.45
CA ALA A 41 27.42 42.31 -22.60
C ALA A 41 25.96 42.02 -22.22
N PHE A 42 25.13 41.61 -23.18
CA PHE A 42 23.73 41.24 -22.94
C PHE A 42 23.62 40.02 -22.00
N ALA A 43 24.39 38.97 -22.24
CA ALA A 43 24.47 37.79 -21.37
C ALA A 43 24.99 38.14 -19.96
N SER A 44 25.95 39.07 -19.84
CA SER A 44 26.44 39.55 -18.55
C SER A 44 25.35 40.29 -17.76
N GLN A 45 24.50 41.08 -18.44
CA GLN A 45 23.36 41.74 -17.81
C GLN A 45 22.30 40.73 -17.37
N ALA A 46 22.01 39.72 -18.21
CA ALA A 46 21.14 38.60 -17.86
C ALA A 46 21.63 37.85 -16.62
N GLY A 47 22.95 37.61 -16.53
CA GLY A 47 23.58 36.99 -15.36
C GLY A 47 23.34 37.78 -14.08
N GLY A 48 23.31 39.12 -14.15
CA GLY A 48 22.93 39.98 -13.03
C GLY A 48 21.49 39.74 -12.57
N VAL A 49 20.54 39.73 -13.51
CA VAL A 49 19.10 39.49 -13.26
C VAL A 49 18.86 38.10 -12.65
N LEU A 50 19.53 37.08 -13.16
CA LEU A 50 19.41 35.69 -12.69
C LEU A 50 20.05 35.45 -11.31
N SER A 51 20.99 36.30 -10.88
CA SER A 51 21.84 36.07 -9.69
C SER A 51 21.26 36.56 -8.35
N GLY A 52 19.99 37.00 -8.33
CA GLY A 52 19.38 37.76 -7.23
C GLY A 52 19.72 37.34 -5.79
N HIS A 53 19.96 36.05 -5.47
CA HIS A 53 20.36 35.59 -4.12
C HIS A 53 21.17 34.26 -4.07
N THR A 54 22.02 33.92 -5.05
CA THR A 54 22.90 32.73 -5.01
C THR A 54 24.33 33.03 -5.49
N ASP A 55 25.29 32.18 -5.10
CA ASP A 55 26.73 32.34 -5.33
C ASP A 55 27.05 32.83 -6.74
N SER A 56 27.59 34.05 -6.82
CA SER A 56 27.86 34.78 -8.08
C SER A 56 28.75 34.01 -9.07
N ASN A 57 29.38 32.91 -8.64
CA ASN A 57 30.31 32.10 -9.40
C ASN A 57 29.64 31.18 -10.42
N MET A 58 28.43 30.66 -10.18
CA MET A 58 27.77 29.72 -11.11
C MET A 58 27.15 30.44 -12.32
N ALA A 59 26.44 31.55 -12.10
CA ALA A 59 25.92 32.39 -13.18
C ALA A 59 27.07 32.99 -14.02
N LYS A 60 28.16 33.42 -13.38
CA LYS A 60 29.39 33.83 -14.06
C LYS A 60 30.05 32.67 -14.81
N ALA A 61 30.09 31.45 -14.26
CA ALA A 61 30.65 30.27 -14.91
C ALA A 61 29.80 29.76 -16.08
N MET A 62 28.48 29.94 -16.02
CA MET A 62 27.57 29.56 -17.10
C MET A 62 27.58 30.59 -18.23
N ALA A 63 27.54 31.89 -17.91
CA ALA A 63 27.77 32.96 -18.88
C ALA A 63 29.17 32.86 -19.51
N LYS A 64 30.19 32.57 -18.70
CA LYS A 64 31.54 32.24 -19.19
C LYS A 64 31.56 30.94 -19.97
N GLY A 65 30.84 29.88 -19.61
CA GLY A 65 30.85 28.60 -20.31
C GLY A 65 30.17 28.69 -21.68
N PHE A 66 29.11 29.47 -21.78
CA PHE A 66 28.37 29.76 -23.00
C PHE A 66 29.22 30.57 -24.01
N VAL A 67 30.06 31.49 -23.50
CA VAL A 67 30.93 32.36 -24.30
C VAL A 67 32.35 31.77 -24.51
N LEU A 68 32.90 31.06 -23.53
CA LEU A 68 34.29 30.54 -23.50
C LEU A 68 34.41 29.07 -23.88
N GLY A 69 33.33 28.27 -23.86
CA GLY A 69 33.36 26.88 -24.34
C GLY A 69 33.75 26.75 -25.82
N LYS A 70 33.80 27.88 -26.54
CA LYS A 70 34.24 28.00 -27.93
C LYS A 70 35.34 29.05 -28.15
N ALA A 71 36.14 29.38 -27.12
CA ALA A 71 37.30 30.27 -27.24
C ALA A 71 38.50 29.56 -27.92
N ASN A 72 38.29 29.06 -29.15
CA ASN A 72 39.36 28.61 -30.04
C ASN A 72 38.93 28.94 -31.47
N GLN A 73 39.38 30.09 -31.99
CA GLN A 73 39.26 30.65 -33.37
C GLN A 73 37.94 30.56 -34.17
N SER A 74 36.92 29.79 -33.77
CA SER A 74 35.70 29.49 -34.52
C SER A 74 34.41 30.04 -33.90
N ALA A 75 34.48 30.72 -32.74
CA ALA A 75 33.29 31.32 -32.10
C ALA A 75 32.74 32.54 -32.85
N ALA A 76 33.58 33.27 -33.60
CA ALA A 76 33.17 34.39 -34.43
C ALA A 76 32.38 33.91 -35.65
N GLU A 77 32.88 32.90 -36.37
CA GLU A 77 32.17 32.25 -37.48
C GLU A 77 30.84 31.60 -37.04
N TRP A 78 30.82 31.03 -35.83
CA TRP A 78 29.62 30.47 -35.22
C TRP A 78 28.53 31.53 -35.00
N LEU A 79 28.85 32.82 -34.77
CA LEU A 79 27.84 33.87 -34.57
C LEU A 79 27.51 34.68 -35.83
N GLN A 80 28.14 34.40 -36.97
CA GLN A 80 27.88 35.08 -38.25
C GLN A 80 26.42 34.92 -38.74
N HIS A 81 25.61 34.05 -38.12
CA HIS A 81 24.25 33.74 -38.55
C HIS A 81 23.18 34.24 -37.55
N TYR A 82 22.21 34.97 -38.09
CA TYR A 82 21.09 35.64 -37.42
C TYR A 82 20.34 34.78 -36.39
N GLY A 83 20.36 35.18 -35.12
CA GLY A 83 19.66 34.49 -34.04
C GLY A 83 18.89 35.44 -33.12
N THR A 84 18.26 34.87 -32.09
CA THR A 84 17.50 35.63 -31.10
C THR A 84 18.01 35.29 -29.71
N ALA A 85 18.39 36.32 -28.95
CA ALA A 85 18.62 36.20 -27.51
C ALA A 85 17.48 36.90 -26.77
N GLN A 86 16.95 36.27 -25.71
CA GLN A 86 15.86 36.81 -24.92
C GLN A 86 16.24 36.80 -23.43
N ILE A 87 15.87 37.88 -22.74
CA ILE A 87 15.77 37.89 -21.28
C ILE A 87 14.29 38.04 -20.93
N GLU A 88 13.78 37.13 -20.10
CA GLU A 88 12.43 37.21 -19.55
C GLU A 88 12.51 37.50 -18.05
N ILE A 89 11.65 38.41 -17.59
CA ILE A 89 11.46 38.75 -16.18
C ILE A 89 9.97 38.61 -15.87
N ASN A 90 9.62 37.78 -14.89
CA ASN A 90 8.24 37.52 -14.49
C ASN A 90 7.99 37.94 -13.03
N ALA A 91 6.90 38.66 -12.79
CA ALA A 91 6.44 39.04 -11.46
C ALA A 91 5.04 38.48 -11.15
N ASP A 92 4.81 38.10 -9.90
CA ASP A 92 3.53 37.57 -9.41
C ASP A 92 2.52 38.67 -9.01
N ASP A 93 1.36 38.26 -8.49
CA ASP A 93 0.30 39.15 -7.99
C ASP A 93 0.78 40.18 -6.93
N ASN A 94 1.87 39.86 -6.22
CA ASN A 94 2.46 40.73 -5.19
C ASN A 94 3.58 41.63 -5.74
N LEU A 95 3.81 41.64 -7.05
CA LEU A 95 4.92 42.30 -7.73
C LEU A 95 6.30 41.82 -7.25
N SER A 96 6.38 40.58 -6.76
CA SER A 96 7.63 39.94 -6.39
C SER A 96 8.22 39.20 -7.59
N LEU A 97 9.55 39.24 -7.76
CA LEU A 97 10.23 38.52 -8.83
C LEU A 97 10.02 37.02 -8.64
N LYS A 98 9.31 36.41 -9.59
CA LYS A 98 8.96 34.99 -9.58
C LYS A 98 9.98 34.18 -10.37
N ASP A 99 10.15 34.57 -11.64
CA ASP A 99 10.98 33.86 -12.60
C ASP A 99 11.88 34.82 -13.36
N SER A 100 13.05 34.31 -13.75
CA SER A 100 13.93 35.00 -14.68
C SER A 100 14.59 33.99 -15.60
N SER A 101 14.75 34.34 -16.87
CA SER A 101 15.40 33.45 -17.82
C SER A 101 16.24 34.18 -18.86
N PHE A 102 17.20 33.44 -19.41
CA PHE A 102 17.98 33.82 -20.58
C PHE A 102 17.94 32.68 -21.58
N ILE A 103 17.50 32.95 -22.81
CA ILE A 103 17.39 31.96 -23.88
C ILE A 103 18.10 32.48 -25.12
N LEU A 104 18.92 31.64 -25.75
CA LEU A 104 19.51 31.88 -27.06
C LEU A 104 19.02 30.84 -28.07
N LEU A 105 18.47 31.30 -29.19
CA LEU A 105 18.32 30.51 -30.40
C LEU A 105 19.42 30.87 -31.39
N HIS A 106 20.07 29.83 -31.91
CA HIS A 106 21.19 29.95 -32.82
C HIS A 106 20.96 29.08 -34.08
N PRO A 107 20.95 29.66 -35.29
CA PRO A 107 20.81 28.93 -36.55
C PRO A 107 22.09 28.20 -36.97
N TRP A 108 21.98 26.96 -37.43
CA TRP A 108 23.10 26.16 -37.93
C TRP A 108 23.07 26.04 -39.46
N TYR A 109 21.87 25.96 -40.01
CA TYR A 109 21.64 25.89 -41.45
C TYR A 109 20.43 26.74 -41.77
N ASP A 110 20.64 27.80 -42.55
CA ASP A 110 19.65 28.83 -42.79
C ASP A 110 19.52 29.13 -44.29
N VAL A 111 18.50 28.55 -44.92
CA VAL A 111 18.15 28.76 -46.33
C VAL A 111 16.67 29.14 -46.44
N PRO A 112 16.19 29.83 -47.50
CA PRO A 112 14.85 30.42 -47.52
C PRO A 112 13.72 29.51 -47.01
N ASN A 113 13.72 28.24 -47.42
CA ASN A 113 12.67 27.28 -47.05
C ASN A 113 12.98 26.45 -45.80
N ASN A 114 14.21 26.44 -45.28
CA ASN A 114 14.58 25.52 -44.18
C ASN A 114 15.51 26.20 -43.17
N LEU A 115 15.21 26.02 -41.88
CA LEU A 115 16.03 26.45 -40.77
C LEU A 115 16.31 25.26 -39.85
N LEU A 116 17.57 24.88 -39.67
CA LEU A 116 18.03 24.03 -38.57
C LEU A 116 18.65 24.93 -37.51
N PHE A 117 18.26 24.76 -36.25
CA PHE A 117 18.73 25.59 -35.15
C PHE A 117 18.98 24.78 -33.87
N SER A 118 19.77 25.35 -32.97
CA SER A 118 19.83 24.94 -31.56
C SER A 118 19.26 26.04 -30.69
N GLN A 119 18.58 25.67 -29.60
CA GLN A 119 18.14 26.62 -28.58
C GLN A 119 18.68 26.20 -27.23
N SER A 120 19.24 27.14 -26.49
CA SER A 120 19.82 26.88 -25.17
C SER A 120 19.30 27.93 -24.19
N GLY A 121 18.94 27.50 -22.99
CA GLY A 121 18.30 28.36 -21.98
C GLY A 121 18.85 28.12 -20.59
N VAL A 122 18.81 29.19 -19.79
CA VAL A 122 19.09 29.16 -18.36
C VAL A 122 17.95 29.88 -17.66
N HIS A 123 17.34 29.21 -16.69
CA HIS A 123 16.14 29.66 -16.02
C HIS A 123 16.35 29.61 -14.51
N ARG A 124 15.79 30.59 -13.81
CA ARG A 124 15.64 30.56 -12.36
C ARG A 124 14.16 30.71 -12.02
N VAL A 125 13.59 29.66 -11.44
CA VAL A 125 12.19 29.54 -11.02
C VAL A 125 12.15 28.91 -9.63
N ASP A 126 11.39 29.49 -8.70
CA ASP A 126 11.21 28.98 -7.33
C ASP A 126 12.54 28.62 -6.61
N GLY A 127 13.60 29.42 -6.86
CA GLY A 127 14.94 29.21 -6.30
C GLY A 127 15.79 28.13 -6.96
N ARG A 128 15.25 27.39 -7.94
CA ARG A 128 15.95 26.36 -8.72
C ARG A 128 16.64 26.96 -9.95
N GLY A 129 17.78 26.39 -10.33
CA GLY A 129 18.47 26.68 -11.58
C GLY A 129 18.22 25.58 -12.60
N ILE A 130 17.57 25.91 -13.71
CA ILE A 130 17.25 24.95 -14.79
C ILE A 130 18.03 25.34 -16.04
N VAL A 131 18.53 24.33 -16.74
CA VAL A 131 19.21 24.50 -18.03
C VAL A 131 18.47 23.71 -19.09
N ASN A 132 18.33 24.29 -20.27
CA ASN A 132 17.61 23.68 -21.38
C ASN A 132 18.53 23.65 -22.59
N GLN A 133 18.55 22.53 -23.30
CA GLN A 133 19.26 22.39 -24.57
C GLN A 133 18.36 21.66 -25.56
N GLY A 134 18.11 22.28 -26.70
CA GLY A 134 17.32 21.69 -27.76
C GLY A 134 17.87 21.94 -29.14
N ILE A 135 17.32 21.16 -30.08
CA ILE A 135 17.52 21.32 -31.51
C ILE A 135 16.15 21.35 -32.18
N GLY A 136 16.04 22.10 -33.27
CA GLY A 136 14.79 22.20 -34.01
C GLY A 136 15.01 22.44 -35.48
N TYR A 137 14.00 22.08 -36.25
CA TYR A 137 13.93 22.24 -37.69
C TYR A 137 12.61 22.92 -38.07
N ARG A 138 12.68 23.96 -38.90
CA ARG A 138 11.52 24.69 -39.42
C ARG A 138 11.56 24.70 -40.95
N HIS A 139 10.44 24.33 -41.56
CA HIS A 139 10.23 24.37 -43.00
C HIS A 139 9.22 25.45 -43.37
N PHE A 140 9.58 26.33 -44.30
CA PHE A 140 8.81 27.49 -44.72
C PHE A 140 8.31 27.33 -46.14
N ASN A 141 7.03 27.62 -46.32
CA ASN A 141 6.38 27.89 -47.60
C ASN A 141 5.90 29.35 -47.62
N GLN A 142 5.32 29.79 -48.75
CA GLN A 142 4.88 31.18 -48.92
C GLN A 142 3.87 31.68 -47.86
N GLN A 143 3.10 30.78 -47.23
CA GLN A 143 2.01 31.14 -46.32
C GLN A 143 2.08 30.45 -44.95
N THR A 144 2.94 29.45 -44.78
CA THR A 144 2.98 28.62 -43.58
C THR A 144 4.40 28.21 -43.22
N MET A 145 4.65 27.99 -41.92
CA MET A 145 5.83 27.30 -41.41
C MET A 145 5.40 26.07 -40.60
N TYR A 146 6.09 24.95 -40.81
CA TYR A 146 5.97 23.75 -39.98
C TYR A 146 7.30 23.47 -39.29
N GLY A 147 7.26 23.20 -37.99
CA GLY A 147 8.47 22.95 -37.20
C GLY A 147 8.37 21.72 -36.32
N LEU A 148 9.51 21.10 -36.07
CA LEU A 148 9.70 20.06 -35.07
C LEU A 148 10.91 20.41 -34.21
N ASN A 149 10.82 20.15 -32.92
CA ASN A 149 11.92 20.39 -32.00
C ASN A 149 11.98 19.32 -30.90
N THR A 150 13.16 19.15 -30.33
CA THR A 150 13.41 18.27 -29.18
C THR A 150 14.32 18.95 -28.19
N PHE A 151 14.08 18.72 -26.90
CA PHE A 151 14.78 19.37 -25.80
C PHE A 151 15.15 18.38 -24.71
N ILE A 152 16.29 18.62 -24.09
CA ILE A 152 16.67 18.07 -22.79
C ILE A 152 16.71 19.23 -21.81
N ASP A 153 15.93 19.11 -20.73
CA ASP A 153 15.91 20.05 -19.63
C ASP A 153 16.56 19.37 -18.41
N TYR A 154 17.36 20.12 -17.67
CA TYR A 154 18.03 19.63 -16.47
C TYR A 154 17.93 20.65 -15.34
N ASP A 155 17.32 20.24 -14.23
CA ASP A 155 17.30 20.98 -12.97
C ASP A 155 18.59 20.71 -12.20
N LEU A 156 19.47 21.72 -12.13
CA LEU A 156 20.74 21.69 -11.42
C LEU A 156 20.58 21.67 -9.89
N SER A 157 19.40 22.03 -9.38
CA SER A 157 19.14 22.12 -7.94
C SER A 157 18.54 20.83 -7.38
N GLY A 158 17.72 20.13 -8.18
CA GLY A 158 17.09 18.85 -7.83
C GLY A 158 17.65 17.61 -8.54
N ASP A 159 18.66 17.76 -9.40
CA ASP A 159 19.23 16.71 -10.23
C ASP A 159 18.20 15.99 -11.12
N HIS A 160 17.23 16.73 -11.66
CA HIS A 160 16.14 16.15 -12.46
C HIS A 160 16.29 16.43 -13.95
N ALA A 161 16.20 15.37 -14.77
CA ALA A 161 16.23 15.47 -16.23
C ALA A 161 14.86 15.19 -16.84
N ARG A 162 14.50 15.95 -17.88
CA ARG A 162 13.25 15.84 -18.66
C ARG A 162 13.56 15.93 -20.15
N ALA A 163 12.86 15.15 -20.97
CA ALA A 163 12.84 15.30 -22.41
C ALA A 163 11.56 16.03 -22.85
N GLY A 164 11.69 16.91 -23.84
CA GLY A 164 10.57 17.58 -24.50
C GLY A 164 10.57 17.30 -25.99
N ILE A 165 9.39 17.14 -26.59
CA ILE A 165 9.20 17.12 -28.04
C ILE A 165 8.11 18.13 -28.41
N GLY A 166 8.37 18.94 -29.43
CA GLY A 166 7.47 20.01 -29.86
C GLY A 166 7.20 19.98 -31.35
N ALA A 167 5.99 20.39 -31.72
CA ALA A 167 5.58 20.65 -33.09
C ALA A 167 5.07 22.09 -33.21
N GLU A 168 5.37 22.74 -34.32
CA GLU A 168 5.05 24.14 -34.59
C GLU A 168 4.27 24.28 -35.90
N TYR A 169 3.23 25.12 -35.91
CA TYR A 169 2.50 25.52 -37.11
C TYR A 169 2.25 27.03 -37.09
N TRP A 170 2.93 27.79 -37.94
CA TRP A 170 2.84 29.24 -37.95
C TRP A 170 2.32 29.78 -39.29
N ARG A 171 1.69 30.94 -39.23
CA ARG A 171 1.33 31.81 -40.35
C ARG A 171 1.72 33.25 -40.00
N ASN A 172 1.59 34.17 -40.94
CA ASN A 172 1.67 35.60 -40.60
C ASN A 172 0.68 35.89 -39.46
N PHE A 173 1.16 36.56 -38.41
CA PHE A 173 0.39 36.98 -37.23
C PHE A 173 -0.16 35.87 -36.32
N VAL A 174 0.07 34.58 -36.62
CA VAL A 174 -0.47 33.46 -35.81
C VAL A 174 0.55 32.36 -35.63
N LYS A 175 0.73 31.90 -34.39
CA LYS A 175 1.61 30.78 -34.04
C LYS A 175 0.88 29.77 -33.20
N PHE A 176 0.92 28.52 -33.63
CA PHE A 176 0.47 27.38 -32.85
C PHE A 176 1.64 26.47 -32.52
N SER A 177 1.68 25.97 -31.28
CA SER A 177 2.67 25.01 -30.81
C SER A 177 2.01 23.93 -29.95
N ALA A 178 2.47 22.70 -30.10
CA ALA A 178 2.07 21.57 -29.27
C ALA A 178 3.32 20.88 -28.72
N ASN A 179 3.40 20.71 -27.41
CA ASN A 179 4.58 20.20 -26.74
C ASN A 179 4.23 19.03 -25.81
N GLY A 180 5.07 18.00 -25.79
CA GLY A 180 4.99 16.86 -24.87
C GLY A 180 6.23 16.79 -23.99
N TYR A 181 6.06 16.41 -22.73
CA TYR A 181 7.10 16.38 -21.71
C TYR A 181 7.15 15.03 -21.01
N ILE A 182 8.35 14.44 -20.95
CA ILE A 182 8.60 13.12 -20.38
C ILE A 182 9.75 13.21 -19.39
N GLY A 183 9.51 12.82 -18.14
CA GLY A 183 10.56 12.69 -17.13
C GLY A 183 11.56 11.59 -17.46
N LEU A 184 12.85 11.92 -17.44
CA LEU A 184 13.95 10.97 -17.67
C LEU A 184 14.55 10.45 -16.36
N THR A 185 14.34 11.17 -15.26
CA THR A 185 14.79 10.78 -13.91
C THR A 185 13.64 10.26 -13.07
N GLY A 186 13.94 9.28 -12.21
CA GLY A 186 12.98 8.72 -11.26
C GLY A 186 12.81 9.54 -9.99
N TRP A 187 12.12 8.95 -9.01
CA TRP A 187 11.95 9.51 -7.67
C TRP A 187 13.29 9.72 -6.97
N LYS A 188 13.49 10.92 -6.44
CA LYS A 188 14.64 11.29 -5.59
C LYS A 188 14.14 12.04 -4.37
N ALA A 189 14.90 12.03 -3.28
CA ALA A 189 14.55 12.84 -2.11
C ALA A 189 14.46 14.32 -2.51
N SER A 190 13.35 14.97 -2.13
CA SER A 190 13.16 16.40 -2.43
C SER A 190 14.07 17.24 -1.53
N PRO A 191 14.85 18.19 -2.09
CA PRO A 191 15.62 19.14 -1.30
C PRO A 191 14.74 20.23 -0.66
N ASN A 192 13.52 20.43 -1.18
CA ASN A 192 12.68 21.59 -0.87
C ASN A 192 11.38 21.25 -0.14
N VAL A 193 11.06 19.96 -0.01
CA VAL A 193 9.86 19.45 0.69
C VAL A 193 10.30 18.30 1.59
N GLU A 194 10.22 18.53 2.90
CA GLU A 194 10.68 17.57 3.89
C GLU A 194 9.84 16.28 3.87
N ASP A 195 10.50 15.11 3.96
CA ASP A 195 9.86 13.79 3.95
C ASP A 195 9.12 13.44 2.64
N TYR A 196 9.46 14.10 1.54
CA TYR A 196 8.95 13.80 0.20
C TYR A 196 10.05 13.40 -0.77
N GLU A 197 9.67 12.59 -1.75
CA GLU A 197 10.42 12.43 -2.99
C GLU A 197 9.79 13.29 -4.08
N GLU A 198 10.60 13.72 -5.04
CA GLU A 198 10.16 14.45 -6.23
C GLU A 198 10.72 13.79 -7.51
N ARG A 199 10.03 14.03 -8.64
CA ARG A 199 10.47 13.67 -10.01
C ARG A 199 9.80 14.59 -11.03
N PRO A 200 10.28 14.68 -12.28
CA PRO A 200 9.55 15.38 -13.33
C PRO A 200 8.18 14.74 -13.59
N ALA A 201 7.14 15.54 -13.63
CA ALA A 201 5.80 15.12 -14.05
C ALA A 201 5.75 15.02 -15.57
N ASN A 202 5.13 13.96 -16.07
CA ASN A 202 4.82 13.86 -17.50
C ASN A 202 3.63 14.78 -17.81
N GLY A 203 3.62 15.38 -18.99
CA GLY A 203 2.56 16.29 -19.38
C GLY A 203 2.65 16.73 -20.83
N TRP A 204 1.74 17.62 -21.20
CA TRP A 204 1.71 18.26 -22.51
C TRP A 204 1.07 19.63 -22.42
N ASP A 205 1.35 20.47 -23.41
CA ASP A 205 0.66 21.74 -23.58
C ASP A 205 0.34 22.05 -25.05
N LEU A 206 -0.65 22.91 -25.23
CA LEU A 206 -1.01 23.54 -26.49
C LEU A 206 -0.95 25.04 -26.30
N ARG A 207 -0.29 25.74 -27.23
CA ARG A 207 -0.05 27.18 -27.16
C ARG A 207 -0.46 27.83 -28.46
N LEU A 208 -1.22 28.91 -28.35
CA LEU A 208 -1.67 29.73 -29.47
C LEU A 208 -1.31 31.19 -29.17
N GLU A 209 -0.60 31.83 -30.10
CA GLU A 209 -0.38 33.26 -30.10
C GLU A 209 -0.95 33.88 -31.36
N GLY A 210 -1.66 34.99 -31.21
CA GLY A 210 -2.23 35.76 -32.32
C GLY A 210 -1.95 37.23 -32.15
N TYR A 211 -1.66 37.95 -33.23
CA TYR A 211 -1.40 39.38 -33.24
C TYR A 211 -2.39 40.06 -34.19
N LEU A 212 -2.87 41.26 -33.85
CA LEU A 212 -3.85 41.97 -34.67
C LEU A 212 -3.15 42.59 -35.89
N PRO A 213 -3.53 42.28 -37.14
CA PRO A 213 -2.86 42.89 -38.32
C PRO A 213 -3.00 44.41 -38.37
N ALA A 214 -4.14 44.95 -37.93
CA ALA A 214 -4.38 46.39 -37.86
C ALA A 214 -3.66 47.10 -36.69
N LEU A 215 -3.17 46.33 -35.70
CA LEU A 215 -2.44 46.83 -34.54
C LEU A 215 -1.41 45.78 -34.09
N PRO A 216 -0.31 45.60 -34.84
CA PRO A 216 0.63 44.47 -34.68
C PRO A 216 1.40 44.47 -33.34
N GLN A 217 1.35 45.61 -32.63
CA GLN A 217 1.86 45.76 -31.28
C GLN A 217 1.03 44.98 -30.27
N LEU A 218 -0.26 44.73 -30.54
CA LEU A 218 -1.17 44.04 -29.64
C LEU A 218 -1.41 42.60 -30.10
N GLY A 219 -1.32 41.66 -29.17
CA GLY A 219 -1.69 40.27 -29.40
C GLY A 219 -2.22 39.57 -28.16
N THR A 220 -2.57 38.32 -28.37
CA THR A 220 -3.20 37.45 -27.38
C THR A 220 -2.45 36.12 -27.31
N ARG A 221 -2.36 35.58 -26.11
CA ARG A 221 -1.79 34.26 -25.84
C ARG A 221 -2.85 33.39 -25.17
N LEU A 222 -3.01 32.17 -25.66
CA LEU A 222 -3.84 31.14 -25.07
C LEU A 222 -2.98 29.90 -24.87
N THR A 223 -2.98 29.34 -23.67
CA THR A 223 -2.24 28.12 -23.36
C THR A 223 -3.09 27.17 -22.57
N TYR A 224 -3.10 25.89 -22.95
CA TYR A 224 -3.72 24.82 -22.17
C TYR A 224 -2.64 23.80 -21.81
N GLU A 225 -2.47 23.52 -20.52
CA GLU A 225 -1.47 22.59 -20.00
C GLU A 225 -2.15 21.48 -19.20
N GLN A 226 -1.66 20.25 -19.33
CA GLN A 226 -2.09 19.09 -18.53
C GLN A 226 -0.88 18.28 -18.11
N TYR A 227 -0.79 17.98 -16.82
CA TYR A 227 0.24 17.10 -16.26
C TYR A 227 -0.39 15.91 -15.54
N PHE A 228 0.38 14.83 -15.37
CA PHE A 228 -0.09 13.56 -14.82
C PHE A 228 0.70 13.16 -13.58
N GLY A 229 0.00 12.74 -12.54
CA GLY A 229 0.57 12.35 -11.26
C GLY A 229 -0.40 12.49 -10.10
N ARG A 230 -0.01 11.99 -8.92
CA ARG A 230 -0.83 12.06 -7.69
C ARG A 230 -0.73 13.41 -6.98
N GLU A 231 0.49 13.95 -6.85
CA GLU A 231 0.75 15.25 -6.25
C GLU A 231 1.65 16.09 -7.16
N VAL A 232 1.08 16.67 -8.22
CA VAL A 232 1.82 17.49 -9.20
C VAL A 232 1.76 18.97 -8.83
N ALA A 233 2.91 19.64 -8.85
CA ALA A 233 3.09 21.04 -8.45
C ALA A 233 2.94 22.04 -9.61
N LEU A 234 1.78 22.07 -10.27
CA LEU A 234 1.56 22.98 -11.41
C LEU A 234 1.34 24.46 -11.00
N PHE A 235 0.87 24.70 -9.77
CA PHE A 235 0.72 26.03 -9.13
C PHE A 235 1.71 26.21 -7.96
N GLY A 236 2.90 25.64 -8.09
CA GLY A 236 3.93 25.64 -7.04
C GLY A 236 3.80 24.48 -6.05
N LYS A 237 4.88 24.27 -5.30
CA LYS A 237 5.07 23.08 -4.45
C LYS A 237 4.07 22.96 -3.29
N GLU A 238 3.45 24.05 -2.84
CA GLU A 238 2.44 24.03 -1.76
C GLU A 238 1.04 23.69 -2.27
N ASN A 239 0.79 23.80 -3.58
CA ASN A 239 -0.52 23.63 -4.21
C ASN A 239 -0.57 22.38 -5.10
N ARG A 240 -0.09 21.25 -4.58
CA ARG A 240 0.01 20.00 -5.33
C ARG A 240 -1.36 19.37 -5.58
N GLN A 241 -1.57 18.87 -6.78
CA GLN A 241 -2.88 18.39 -7.24
C GLN A 241 -2.75 17.08 -8.05
N LYS A 242 -3.82 16.30 -8.09
CA LYS A 242 -3.89 15.07 -8.88
C LYS A 242 -4.23 15.42 -10.34
N ASN A 243 -3.39 15.02 -11.28
CA ASN A 243 -3.54 15.28 -12.71
C ASN A 243 -4.02 16.71 -13.06
N PRO A 244 -3.30 17.77 -12.63
CA PRO A 244 -3.79 19.13 -12.77
C PRO A 244 -3.75 19.62 -14.22
N ARG A 245 -4.67 20.56 -14.50
CA ARG A 245 -4.76 21.30 -15.74
C ARG A 245 -4.84 22.79 -15.50
N VAL A 246 -4.33 23.56 -16.46
CA VAL A 246 -4.35 25.03 -16.44
C VAL A 246 -4.74 25.56 -17.80
N LEU A 247 -5.64 26.54 -17.80
CA LEU A 247 -5.88 27.43 -18.92
C LEU A 247 -5.25 28.80 -18.59
N THR A 248 -4.36 29.26 -19.47
CA THR A 248 -3.75 30.59 -19.37
C THR A 248 -4.28 31.45 -20.50
N VAL A 249 -4.80 32.63 -20.16
CA VAL A 249 -5.23 33.66 -21.11
C VAL A 249 -4.36 34.89 -20.87
N GLY A 250 -3.75 35.41 -21.93
CA GLY A 250 -2.85 36.54 -21.84
C GLY A 250 -3.01 37.55 -22.96
N VAL A 251 -2.61 38.79 -22.66
CA VAL A 251 -2.48 39.89 -23.62
C VAL A 251 -1.02 40.31 -23.65
N ASN A 252 -0.50 40.54 -24.85
CA ASN A 252 0.86 41.01 -25.06
C ASN A 252 0.88 42.35 -25.81
N PHE A 253 1.77 43.24 -25.40
CA PHE A 253 1.98 44.56 -25.99
C PHE A 253 3.47 44.75 -26.29
N THR A 254 3.80 44.87 -27.57
CA THR A 254 5.17 45.06 -28.07
C THR A 254 5.27 46.47 -28.69
N PRO A 255 5.68 47.49 -27.93
CA PRO A 255 5.79 48.87 -28.44
C PRO A 255 6.85 49.02 -29.53
N PHE A 256 7.87 48.17 -29.51
CA PHE A 256 8.95 48.06 -30.51
C PHE A 256 9.57 46.65 -30.41
N PRO A 257 10.24 46.13 -31.45
CA PRO A 257 10.70 44.73 -31.49
C PRO A 257 11.52 44.25 -30.29
N LEU A 258 12.31 45.13 -29.66
CA LEU A 258 13.17 44.79 -28.52
C LEU A 258 12.40 44.49 -27.23
N LEU A 259 11.18 44.99 -27.03
CA LEU A 259 10.46 44.86 -25.76
C LEU A 259 9.04 44.33 -25.97
N THR A 260 8.67 43.31 -25.21
CA THR A 260 7.27 42.85 -25.09
C THR A 260 6.86 42.85 -23.63
N LEU A 261 5.70 43.43 -23.35
CA LEU A 261 5.06 43.41 -22.03
C LEU A 261 3.85 42.48 -22.10
N SER A 262 3.70 41.56 -21.16
CA SER A 262 2.57 40.64 -21.15
C SER A 262 1.88 40.65 -19.79
N ALA A 263 0.55 40.53 -19.81
CA ALA A 263 -0.27 40.24 -18.64
C ALA A 263 -1.01 38.93 -18.90
N GLU A 264 -0.80 37.94 -18.03
CA GLU A 264 -1.36 36.60 -18.16
C GLU A 264 -2.16 36.25 -16.90
N HIS A 265 -3.32 35.64 -17.11
CA HIS A 265 -4.12 35.07 -16.03
C HIS A 265 -4.21 33.56 -16.22
N ARG A 266 -3.74 32.81 -15.22
CA ARG A 266 -3.74 31.34 -15.20
C ARG A 266 -4.89 30.88 -14.33
N THR A 267 -5.72 29.98 -14.82
CA THR A 267 -6.85 29.39 -14.08
C THR A 267 -6.75 27.88 -14.12
N GLY A 268 -6.81 27.25 -12.95
CA GLY A 268 -6.75 25.80 -12.78
C GLY A 268 -7.90 25.24 -11.96
N GLU A 269 -7.77 23.97 -11.61
CA GLU A 269 -8.77 23.28 -10.79
C GLU A 269 -8.77 23.78 -9.33
N SER A 270 -9.84 23.45 -8.60
CA SER A 270 -9.98 23.77 -7.16
C SER A 270 -9.82 25.27 -6.83
N GLY A 271 -10.19 26.16 -7.76
CA GLY A 271 -10.13 27.61 -7.57
C GLY A 271 -8.72 28.21 -7.62
N LYS A 272 -7.69 27.43 -8.01
CA LYS A 272 -6.32 27.93 -8.14
C LYS A 272 -6.21 28.88 -9.34
N HIS A 273 -5.63 30.05 -9.08
CA HIS A 273 -5.37 31.07 -10.09
C HIS A 273 -4.10 31.84 -9.73
N ASP A 274 -3.51 32.48 -10.73
CA ASP A 274 -2.27 33.26 -10.61
C ASP A 274 -2.25 34.28 -11.75
N THR A 275 -2.02 35.57 -11.46
CA THR A 275 -1.80 36.59 -12.49
C THR A 275 -0.32 36.93 -12.56
N GLN A 276 0.20 36.99 -13.78
CA GLN A 276 1.62 37.17 -14.06
C GLN A 276 1.83 38.38 -14.95
N LEU A 277 2.78 39.23 -14.58
CA LEU A 277 3.25 40.34 -15.39
C LEU A 277 4.66 40.02 -15.89
N LYS A 278 4.83 40.01 -17.21
CA LYS A 278 6.08 39.61 -17.87
C LYS A 278 6.67 40.76 -18.69
N ALA A 279 7.99 40.88 -18.65
CA ALA A 279 8.74 41.77 -19.51
C ALA A 279 9.83 40.98 -20.26
N ASP A 280 9.70 40.94 -21.58
CA ASP A 280 10.62 40.21 -22.47
C ASP A 280 11.49 41.20 -23.24
N VAL A 281 12.80 41.12 -23.06
CA VAL A 281 13.78 41.86 -23.86
C VAL A 281 14.30 40.93 -24.96
N ASN A 282 13.90 41.19 -26.19
CA ASN A 282 14.12 40.33 -27.37
C ASN A 282 15.19 40.94 -28.29
N TRP A 283 16.44 40.52 -28.13
CA TRP A 283 17.54 41.03 -28.94
C TRP A 283 17.76 40.16 -30.19
N ARG A 284 17.56 40.76 -31.36
CA ARG A 284 17.84 40.14 -32.66
C ARG A 284 19.26 40.42 -33.09
N ILE A 285 20.07 39.37 -33.14
CA ILE A 285 21.49 39.46 -33.49
C ILE A 285 21.61 39.88 -34.96
N GLY A 286 22.50 40.83 -35.25
CA GLY A 286 22.70 41.39 -36.59
C GLY A 286 21.68 42.45 -37.02
N THR A 287 20.63 42.73 -36.24
CA THR A 287 19.68 43.82 -36.54
C THR A 287 20.13 45.12 -35.87
N PRO A 288 20.25 46.27 -36.57
CA PRO A 288 20.63 47.52 -35.95
C PRO A 288 19.69 47.93 -34.80
N LEU A 289 20.24 48.41 -33.68
CA LEU A 289 19.46 48.80 -32.50
C LEU A 289 18.34 49.80 -32.84
N ARG A 290 18.61 50.75 -33.75
CA ARG A 290 17.60 51.71 -34.23
C ARG A 290 16.36 51.03 -34.82
N GLN A 291 16.52 49.91 -35.52
CA GLN A 291 15.40 49.14 -36.06
C GLN A 291 14.68 48.33 -34.98
N GLN A 292 15.42 47.81 -33.99
CA GLN A 292 14.84 47.08 -32.86
C GLN A 292 14.06 47.98 -31.88
N LEU A 293 14.37 49.29 -31.87
CA LEU A 293 13.64 50.32 -31.12
C LEU A 293 12.59 51.06 -31.98
N ASN A 294 12.40 50.67 -33.25
CA ASN A 294 11.43 51.29 -34.13
C ASN A 294 10.03 50.65 -33.97
N THR A 295 9.05 51.42 -33.55
CA THR A 295 7.65 50.99 -33.43
C THR A 295 7.04 50.49 -34.75
N ASP A 296 7.44 51.07 -35.88
CA ASP A 296 6.93 50.66 -37.20
C ASP A 296 7.50 49.30 -37.65
N ALA A 297 8.59 48.84 -37.04
CA ALA A 297 9.18 47.54 -37.35
C ALA A 297 8.43 46.35 -36.72
N VAL A 298 7.44 46.61 -35.86
CA VAL A 298 6.70 45.55 -35.14
C VAL A 298 5.88 44.69 -36.11
N GLU A 299 5.28 45.27 -37.15
CA GLU A 299 4.53 44.49 -38.14
C GLU A 299 5.42 43.44 -38.82
N GLY A 300 6.63 43.86 -39.23
CA GLY A 300 7.59 43.00 -39.92
C GLY A 300 7.93 41.75 -39.12
N ILE A 301 8.10 41.86 -37.80
CA ILE A 301 8.43 40.72 -36.94
C ILE A 301 7.27 39.72 -36.73
N ARG A 302 6.02 40.10 -37.08
CA ARG A 302 4.86 39.19 -37.02
C ARG A 302 4.66 38.36 -38.28
N THR A 303 5.37 38.68 -39.36
CA THR A 303 5.36 37.89 -40.60
C THR A 303 6.13 36.58 -40.41
N LEU A 304 5.96 35.61 -41.32
CA LEU A 304 6.74 34.36 -41.30
C LEU A 304 8.24 34.58 -41.44
N ASN A 305 8.64 35.49 -42.32
CA ASN A 305 10.05 35.81 -42.50
C ASN A 305 10.60 36.53 -41.26
N GLY A 306 9.81 37.46 -40.71
CA GLY A 306 10.17 38.16 -39.50
C GLY A 306 10.24 37.26 -38.28
N SER A 307 9.32 36.32 -38.10
CA SER A 307 9.27 35.43 -36.92
C SER A 307 10.19 34.21 -37.03
N ARG A 308 10.90 34.04 -38.15
CA ARG A 308 11.77 32.88 -38.45
C ARG A 308 12.66 32.43 -37.30
N TYR A 309 13.26 33.39 -36.58
CA TYR A 309 14.20 33.16 -35.48
C TYR A 309 13.58 33.28 -34.09
N ASP A 310 12.26 33.36 -33.98
CA ASP A 310 11.60 33.43 -32.68
C ASP A 310 11.79 32.12 -31.92
N LEU A 311 11.90 32.20 -30.59
CA LEU A 311 12.15 31.06 -29.73
C LEU A 311 11.02 30.02 -29.82
N VAL A 312 11.33 28.76 -29.52
CA VAL A 312 10.33 27.70 -29.43
C VAL A 312 9.35 28.02 -28.30
N ASN A 313 8.05 28.05 -28.61
CA ASN A 313 7.00 28.31 -27.62
C ASN A 313 6.65 27.03 -26.85
N ARG A 314 7.21 26.89 -25.65
CA ARG A 314 7.09 25.73 -24.76
C ARG A 314 7.25 26.14 -23.30
N ASN A 315 6.94 25.23 -22.37
CA ASN A 315 7.27 25.36 -20.96
C ASN A 315 8.73 24.93 -20.72
N ASN A 316 9.63 25.88 -20.47
CA ASN A 316 11.03 25.58 -20.19
C ASN A 316 11.27 25.11 -18.74
N ASP A 317 10.28 25.28 -17.86
CA ASP A 317 10.36 24.85 -16.48
C ASP A 317 9.97 23.38 -16.34
N ILE A 318 10.61 22.69 -15.39
CA ILE A 318 10.34 21.29 -15.09
C ILE A 318 9.26 21.24 -14.00
N VAL A 319 8.01 20.97 -14.41
CA VAL A 319 6.93 20.68 -13.45
C VAL A 319 7.23 19.36 -12.73
N LEU A 320 7.19 19.38 -11.41
CA LEU A 320 7.52 18.23 -10.55
C LEU A 320 6.26 17.54 -10.00
N GLU A 321 6.33 16.23 -9.86
CA GLU A 321 5.43 15.38 -9.09
C GLU A 321 6.12 14.99 -7.77
N TYR A 322 5.35 14.92 -6.70
CA TYR A 322 5.80 14.57 -5.36
C TYR A 322 5.15 13.29 -4.85
N ARG A 323 5.85 12.60 -3.94
CA ARG A 323 5.32 11.44 -3.22
C ARG A 323 5.87 11.41 -1.80
N LYS A 324 5.00 11.26 -0.81
CA LYS A 324 5.40 11.17 0.60
C LYS A 324 6.26 9.93 0.83
N GLN A 325 7.40 10.11 1.51
CA GLN A 325 8.30 9.02 1.90
C GLN A 325 7.68 8.18 3.02
N THR A 326 8.03 6.90 3.06
CA THR A 326 7.75 6.06 4.24
C THR A 326 8.76 6.38 5.33
N VAL A 327 8.40 7.29 6.23
CA VAL A 327 9.25 7.75 7.34
C VAL A 327 9.04 6.98 8.65
N ILE A 328 7.97 6.19 8.73
CA ILE A 328 7.69 5.28 9.84
C ILE A 328 7.19 3.93 9.31
N LYS A 329 7.71 2.85 9.86
CA LYS A 329 7.29 1.46 9.60
C LYS A 329 7.06 0.75 10.91
N LEU A 330 6.00 -0.05 10.94
CA LEU A 330 5.64 -0.93 12.04
C LEU A 330 5.56 -2.36 11.52
N HIS A 331 6.18 -3.29 12.24
CA HIS A 331 6.05 -4.72 11.99
C HIS A 331 5.64 -5.43 13.28
N LEU A 332 4.64 -6.30 13.15
CA LEU A 332 4.14 -7.16 14.21
C LEU A 332 4.45 -8.62 13.89
N PRO A 333 4.58 -9.50 14.90
CA PRO A 333 4.67 -10.94 14.66
C PRO A 333 3.39 -11.44 13.99
N GLY A 334 3.49 -12.21 12.90
CA GLY A 334 2.31 -12.65 12.15
C GLY A 334 1.34 -13.52 12.97
N ARG A 335 1.83 -14.29 13.95
CA ARG A 335 0.99 -15.08 14.86
C ARG A 335 1.62 -15.19 16.25
N VAL A 336 0.77 -15.06 17.27
CA VAL A 336 1.07 -15.31 18.68
C VAL A 336 0.20 -16.45 19.17
N THR A 337 0.82 -17.46 19.80
CA THR A 337 0.12 -18.60 20.39
C THR A 337 0.39 -18.70 21.89
N GLY A 338 -0.62 -19.11 22.66
CA GLY A 338 -0.44 -19.33 24.09
C GLY A 338 -1.66 -19.92 24.79
N LYS A 339 -1.54 -20.08 26.11
CA LYS A 339 -2.59 -20.65 26.98
C LYS A 339 -3.50 -19.55 27.54
N SER A 340 -4.66 -19.95 28.06
CA SER A 340 -5.59 -19.06 28.78
C SER A 340 -4.86 -18.24 29.86
N LYS A 341 -5.12 -16.93 29.90
CA LYS A 341 -4.54 -15.97 30.86
C LYS A 341 -3.00 -15.87 30.86
N GLN A 342 -2.31 -16.48 29.90
CA GLN A 342 -0.86 -16.35 29.78
C GLN A 342 -0.50 -14.90 29.43
N VAL A 343 0.56 -14.39 30.06
CA VAL A 343 1.16 -13.11 29.71
C VAL A 343 2.29 -13.35 28.71
N ILE A 344 2.20 -12.73 27.54
CA ILE A 344 3.17 -12.87 26.45
C ILE A 344 3.80 -11.50 26.21
N PRO A 345 5.14 -11.36 26.25
CA PRO A 345 5.80 -10.13 25.85
C PRO A 345 5.62 -9.91 24.34
N LEU A 346 5.28 -8.68 23.96
CA LEU A 346 5.11 -8.26 22.57
C LEU A 346 6.12 -7.16 22.28
N LEU A 347 6.94 -7.38 21.26
CA LEU A 347 7.98 -6.45 20.82
C LEU A 347 7.70 -6.04 19.37
N PRO A 348 6.90 -4.98 19.15
CA PRO A 348 6.72 -4.40 17.83
C PRO A 348 8.05 -3.86 17.30
N ASP A 349 8.41 -4.20 16.06
CA ASP A 349 9.57 -3.61 15.39
C ASP A 349 9.15 -2.30 14.72
N VAL A 350 9.71 -1.20 15.21
CA VAL A 350 9.38 0.15 14.75
C VAL A 350 10.63 0.83 14.22
N GLN A 351 10.57 1.23 12.95
CA GLN A 351 11.58 2.06 12.30
C GLN A 351 10.96 3.42 12.05
N ALA A 352 11.34 4.44 12.83
CA ALA A 352 10.81 5.80 12.73
C ALA A 352 11.94 6.80 12.57
N LYS A 353 11.98 7.51 11.43
CA LYS A 353 12.98 8.57 11.15
C LYS A 353 12.95 9.67 12.20
N HIS A 354 11.76 10.04 12.67
CA HIS A 354 11.52 11.12 13.63
C HIS A 354 11.30 10.64 15.07
N GLY A 355 11.58 9.36 15.35
CA GLY A 355 11.29 8.73 16.64
C GLY A 355 9.82 8.37 16.83
N LEU A 356 9.57 7.28 17.58
CA LEU A 356 8.24 6.78 17.89
C LEU A 356 7.56 7.65 18.96
N LYS A 357 6.31 8.06 18.72
CA LYS A 357 5.46 8.72 19.71
C LYS A 357 4.57 7.71 20.44
N ASP A 358 3.72 7.00 19.71
CA ASP A 358 2.79 6.01 20.26
C ASP A 358 2.46 4.92 19.22
N ILE A 359 1.82 3.85 19.71
CA ILE A 359 1.25 2.76 18.89
C ILE A 359 -0.22 2.68 19.25
N GLU A 360 -1.07 2.89 18.25
CA GLU A 360 -2.52 2.76 18.34
C GLU A 360 -2.92 1.33 17.95
N TRP A 361 -3.68 0.66 18.80
CA TRP A 361 -4.10 -0.73 18.62
C TRP A 361 -5.59 -0.80 18.28
N ASP A 362 -5.93 -1.61 17.28
CA ASP A 362 -7.28 -2.09 17.03
C ASP A 362 -7.40 -3.53 17.55
N ASP A 363 -7.81 -3.65 18.81
CA ASP A 363 -7.91 -4.90 19.56
C ASP A 363 -9.31 -5.14 20.15
N ALA A 364 -10.34 -4.44 19.65
CA ALA A 364 -11.67 -4.42 20.29
C ALA A 364 -12.26 -5.83 20.51
N SER A 365 -12.13 -6.73 19.52
CA SER A 365 -12.61 -8.11 19.63
C SER A 365 -11.83 -8.95 20.65
N PHE A 366 -10.52 -8.69 20.77
CA PHE A 366 -9.63 -9.33 21.73
C PHE A 366 -9.90 -8.84 23.16
N LEU A 367 -10.10 -7.53 23.32
CA LEU A 367 -10.49 -6.92 24.58
C LEU A 367 -11.86 -7.42 25.05
N ALA A 368 -12.85 -7.53 24.15
CA ALA A 368 -14.18 -8.06 24.47
C ALA A 368 -14.16 -9.53 24.91
N ALA A 369 -13.19 -10.32 24.44
CA ALA A 369 -12.96 -11.69 24.91
C ALA A 369 -12.25 -11.76 26.29
N GLY A 370 -11.86 -10.62 26.86
CA GLY A 370 -11.15 -10.50 28.13
C GLY A 370 -9.63 -10.51 28.00
N GLY A 371 -9.10 -10.35 26.78
CA GLY A 371 -7.68 -10.10 26.54
C GLY A 371 -7.28 -8.68 26.93
N LYS A 372 -5.99 -8.42 27.14
CA LYS A 372 -5.47 -7.08 27.44
C LYS A 372 -4.14 -6.83 26.76
N LEU A 373 -3.96 -5.64 26.18
CA LEU A 373 -2.66 -5.11 25.77
C LEU A 373 -2.24 -4.04 26.77
N ILE A 374 -1.05 -4.20 27.35
CA ILE A 374 -0.52 -3.32 28.41
C ILE A 374 0.91 -2.97 28.04
N GLY A 375 1.22 -1.69 27.89
CA GLY A 375 2.54 -1.25 27.50
C GLY A 375 2.60 0.22 27.14
N GLN A 376 3.81 0.69 26.84
CA GLN A 376 4.09 2.02 26.31
C GLN A 376 5.29 1.95 25.35
N GLY A 377 5.31 2.83 24.35
CA GLY A 377 6.35 2.84 23.32
C GLY A 377 6.40 1.51 22.56
N ALA A 378 7.60 0.90 22.48
CA ALA A 378 7.83 -0.38 21.81
C ALA A 378 7.81 -1.59 22.77
N HIS A 379 7.43 -1.41 24.03
CA HIS A 379 7.40 -2.48 25.03
C HIS A 379 5.97 -2.78 25.47
N TRP A 380 5.43 -3.87 24.94
CA TRP A 380 4.07 -4.30 25.20
C TRP A 380 4.03 -5.69 25.82
N GLN A 381 2.95 -5.95 26.55
CA GLN A 381 2.60 -7.25 27.07
C GLN A 381 1.15 -7.53 26.72
N MET A 382 0.91 -8.76 26.30
CA MET A 382 -0.41 -9.27 25.96
C MET A 382 -0.84 -10.27 27.02
N VAL A 383 -1.99 -10.05 27.65
CA VAL A 383 -2.65 -11.02 28.51
C VAL A 383 -3.70 -11.73 27.67
N LEU A 384 -3.53 -13.03 27.48
CA LEU A 384 -4.46 -13.84 26.70
C LEU A 384 -5.82 -13.99 27.41
N PRO A 385 -6.94 -14.04 26.66
CA PRO A 385 -8.27 -14.26 27.20
C PRO A 385 -8.42 -15.67 27.78
N GLU A 386 -9.63 -15.99 28.21
CA GLU A 386 -9.96 -17.36 28.63
C GLU A 386 -10.41 -18.19 27.43
N TRP A 387 -9.86 -19.39 27.30
CA TRP A 387 -10.28 -20.33 26.26
C TRP A 387 -11.74 -20.77 26.50
N LYS A 388 -12.56 -20.74 25.45
CA LYS A 388 -13.97 -21.14 25.50
C LYS A 388 -14.25 -22.26 24.52
N ASP A 389 -14.86 -23.34 25.00
CA ASP A 389 -15.22 -24.46 24.16
C ASP A 389 -16.27 -24.07 23.10
N GLY A 390 -16.15 -24.63 21.90
CA GLY A 390 -17.03 -24.31 20.76
C GLY A 390 -16.89 -22.89 20.17
N ALA A 391 -16.07 -22.01 20.75
CA ALA A 391 -15.79 -20.68 20.22
C ALA A 391 -14.56 -20.67 19.30
N ILE A 392 -14.50 -19.67 18.40
CA ILE A 392 -13.30 -19.37 17.62
C ILE A 392 -12.33 -18.64 18.55
N ASN A 393 -11.42 -19.38 19.19
CA ASN A 393 -10.41 -18.86 20.13
C ASN A 393 -9.22 -18.21 19.40
N ALA A 394 -9.52 -17.37 18.41
CA ALA A 394 -8.56 -16.66 17.59
C ALA A 394 -9.04 -15.24 17.30
N TRP A 395 -8.13 -14.27 17.35
CA TRP A 395 -8.42 -12.84 17.16
C TRP A 395 -7.40 -12.21 16.21
N GLY A 396 -7.89 -11.40 15.27
CA GLY A 396 -7.05 -10.48 14.51
C GLY A 396 -6.88 -9.19 15.30
N ILE A 397 -5.64 -8.73 15.43
CA ILE A 397 -5.29 -7.45 16.05
C ILE A 397 -4.48 -6.67 15.03
N SER A 398 -4.78 -5.40 14.85
CA SER A 398 -3.97 -4.50 14.03
C SER A 398 -3.42 -3.33 14.84
N ALA A 399 -2.37 -2.69 14.34
CA ALA A 399 -1.83 -1.50 14.95
C ALA A 399 -1.24 -0.53 13.93
N ILE A 400 -1.23 0.76 14.31
CA ILE A 400 -0.63 1.85 13.55
C ILE A 400 0.34 2.56 14.49
N ALA A 401 1.59 2.74 14.07
CA ALA A 401 2.57 3.51 14.82
C ALA A 401 2.57 4.96 14.33
N HIS A 402 2.63 5.91 15.26
CA HIS A 402 2.74 7.34 14.96
C HIS A 402 4.09 7.88 15.41
N ASP A 403 4.72 8.71 14.59
CA ASP A 403 5.96 9.40 14.96
C ASP A 403 5.70 10.73 15.69
N THR A 404 6.76 11.37 16.18
CA THR A 404 6.68 12.66 16.91
C THR A 404 6.21 13.83 16.03
N ARG A 405 6.14 13.66 14.71
CA ARG A 405 5.68 14.66 13.74
C ARG A 405 4.31 14.33 13.14
N GLY A 406 3.61 13.33 13.68
CA GLY A 406 2.26 12.95 13.29
C GLY A 406 2.18 12.11 12.01
N ASN A 407 3.28 11.52 11.54
CA ASN A 407 3.23 10.54 10.46
C ASN A 407 2.78 9.18 11.00
N ALA A 408 1.89 8.52 10.25
CA ALA A 408 1.38 7.20 10.56
C ALA A 408 2.05 6.12 9.70
N SER A 409 2.31 4.95 10.29
CA SER A 409 2.72 3.76 9.54
C SER A 409 1.58 3.18 8.73
N GLN A 410 1.88 2.23 7.84
CA GLN A 410 0.85 1.32 7.36
C GLN A 410 0.34 0.46 8.54
N PRO A 411 -0.93 0.01 8.52
CA PRO A 411 -1.44 -0.94 9.49
C PRO A 411 -0.61 -2.23 9.46
N ALA A 412 -0.18 -2.67 10.63
CA ALA A 412 0.44 -3.98 10.82
C ALA A 412 -0.55 -4.90 11.52
N GLU A 413 -0.62 -6.17 11.10
CA GLU A 413 -1.59 -7.13 11.60
C GLU A 413 -0.90 -8.32 12.27
N MET A 414 -1.56 -8.89 13.27
CA MET A 414 -1.17 -10.15 13.90
C MET A 414 -2.40 -11.00 14.24
N GLN A 415 -2.22 -12.32 14.27
CA GLN A 415 -3.22 -13.25 14.80
C GLN A 415 -2.84 -13.74 16.19
N VAL A 416 -3.77 -13.66 17.13
CA VAL A 416 -3.64 -14.29 18.45
C VAL A 416 -4.47 -15.56 18.45
N VAL A 417 -3.87 -16.69 18.82
CA VAL A 417 -4.56 -18.00 18.84
C VAL A 417 -4.32 -18.69 20.17
N LEU A 418 -5.39 -19.08 20.85
CA LEU A 418 -5.26 -19.83 22.09
C LEU A 418 -5.11 -21.32 21.82
N THR A 419 -4.23 -21.94 22.60
CA THR A 419 -4.08 -23.40 22.68
C THR A 419 -5.14 -23.97 23.61
N PRO A 420 -5.86 -25.04 23.21
CA PRO A 420 -6.86 -25.67 24.05
C PRO A 420 -6.21 -26.33 25.28
N PRO A 421 -6.92 -26.41 26.42
CA PRO A 421 -6.45 -27.11 27.60
C PRO A 421 -6.35 -28.62 27.34
N ILE A 422 -5.30 -29.25 27.85
CA ILE A 422 -5.06 -30.70 27.72
C ILE A 422 -5.46 -31.39 29.02
N ILE A 423 -6.32 -32.41 28.91
CA ILE A 423 -6.84 -33.18 30.07
C ILE A 423 -5.70 -33.96 30.73
N SER A 424 -5.67 -33.94 32.06
CA SER A 424 -4.75 -34.75 32.85
C SER A 424 -5.44 -35.97 33.42
N LYS A 425 -5.09 -37.17 32.93
CA LYS A 425 -5.54 -38.43 33.54
C LYS A 425 -5.10 -38.59 35.00
N LYS A 426 -3.98 -37.96 35.38
CA LYS A 426 -3.44 -38.03 36.74
C LYS A 426 -4.27 -37.24 37.76
N TYR A 427 -4.80 -36.09 37.36
CA TYR A 427 -5.51 -35.19 38.26
C TYR A 427 -7.02 -35.20 38.07
N SER A 428 -7.51 -35.67 36.92
CA SER A 428 -8.95 -35.89 36.71
C SER A 428 -9.41 -37.14 37.44
N SER A 429 -10.67 -37.15 37.90
CA SER A 429 -11.23 -38.25 38.68
C SER A 429 -12.65 -38.59 38.26
N LEU A 430 -13.06 -39.82 38.55
CA LEU A 430 -14.43 -40.30 38.44
C LEU A 430 -14.78 -41.01 39.75
N SER A 431 -15.91 -40.63 40.36
CA SER A 431 -16.35 -41.15 41.66
C SER A 431 -17.86 -41.34 41.71
N ILE A 432 -18.30 -42.35 42.46
CA ILE A 432 -19.71 -42.63 42.76
C ILE A 432 -19.98 -42.29 44.22
N ALA A 433 -21.09 -41.61 44.51
CA ALA A 433 -21.45 -41.22 45.88
C ALA A 433 -21.75 -42.44 46.78
N VAL A 434 -22.52 -43.40 46.28
CA VAL A 434 -22.86 -44.66 46.96
C VAL A 434 -22.67 -45.82 45.99
N ALA A 435 -21.73 -46.72 46.30
CA ALA A 435 -21.28 -47.81 45.42
C ALA A 435 -21.99 -49.15 45.69
N HIS A 436 -22.81 -49.26 46.74
CA HIS A 436 -23.59 -50.47 47.05
C HIS A 436 -25.08 -50.11 47.09
N LEU A 437 -25.86 -50.66 46.16
CA LEU A 437 -27.27 -50.29 45.98
C LEU A 437 -28.14 -51.54 45.85
N LEU A 438 -29.43 -51.41 46.15
CA LEU A 438 -30.40 -52.45 45.86
C LEU A 438 -30.75 -52.48 44.38
N ALA A 439 -30.95 -53.66 43.82
CA ALA A 439 -31.40 -53.87 42.43
C ALA A 439 -32.93 -53.77 42.32
N ASP A 440 -33.48 -52.58 42.62
CA ASP A 440 -34.92 -52.37 42.80
C ASP A 440 -35.58 -51.46 41.74
N THR A 441 -34.87 -51.16 40.64
CA THR A 441 -35.26 -50.20 39.58
C THR A 441 -35.47 -48.73 40.01
N LYS A 442 -35.32 -48.43 41.30
CA LYS A 442 -35.73 -47.14 41.89
C LYS A 442 -34.56 -46.41 42.54
N THR A 443 -33.68 -47.17 43.18
CA THR A 443 -32.54 -46.64 43.92
C THR A 443 -31.58 -45.94 42.95
N GLN A 444 -31.14 -44.76 43.34
CA GLN A 444 -30.27 -43.89 42.55
C GLN A 444 -29.01 -43.52 43.32
N THR A 445 -27.93 -43.30 42.57
CA THR A 445 -26.68 -42.72 43.09
C THR A 445 -26.17 -41.65 42.13
N THR A 446 -25.31 -40.75 42.62
CA THR A 446 -24.72 -39.70 41.80
C THR A 446 -23.32 -40.10 41.37
N LEU A 447 -23.10 -40.10 40.05
CA LEU A 447 -21.77 -40.15 39.43
C LEU A 447 -21.23 -38.72 39.32
N THR A 448 -19.99 -38.51 39.77
CA THR A 448 -19.28 -37.22 39.67
C THR A 448 -17.96 -37.42 38.94
N ILE A 449 -17.69 -36.58 37.95
CA ILE A 449 -16.44 -36.50 37.20
C ILE A 449 -15.84 -35.13 37.43
N ALA A 450 -14.58 -35.06 37.84
CA ALA A 450 -13.81 -33.82 37.90
C ALA A 450 -12.75 -33.86 36.79
N LEU A 451 -12.83 -32.94 35.83
CA LEU A 451 -11.83 -32.81 34.77
C LEU A 451 -10.84 -31.69 35.12
N LEU A 452 -9.57 -32.06 35.24
CA LEU A 452 -8.46 -31.13 35.49
C LEU A 452 -7.38 -31.27 34.42
N ASP A 453 -6.72 -30.17 34.10
CA ASP A 453 -5.52 -30.16 33.26
C ASP A 453 -4.25 -30.52 34.06
N ASN A 454 -3.09 -30.51 33.40
CA ASN A 454 -1.81 -30.84 34.04
C ASN A 454 -1.34 -29.80 35.08
N GLU A 455 -1.95 -28.61 35.10
CA GLU A 455 -1.71 -27.54 36.08
C GLU A 455 -2.74 -27.58 37.23
N LYS A 456 -3.60 -28.61 37.27
CA LYS A 456 -4.72 -28.79 38.22
C LYS A 456 -5.81 -27.72 38.06
N LYS A 457 -5.91 -27.08 36.90
CA LYS A 457 -7.01 -26.16 36.59
C LYS A 457 -8.20 -26.94 36.01
N PRO A 458 -9.43 -26.54 36.36
CA PRO A 458 -10.63 -27.22 35.90
C PRO A 458 -10.90 -27.01 34.41
N ILE A 459 -11.32 -28.07 33.73
CA ILE A 459 -11.73 -28.04 32.32
C ILE A 459 -13.25 -28.08 32.25
N SER A 460 -13.84 -26.96 31.86
CA SER A 460 -15.30 -26.73 31.81
C SER A 460 -15.84 -26.81 30.37
N GLY A 461 -17.15 -26.94 30.21
CA GLY A 461 -17.85 -26.92 28.92
C GLY A 461 -17.90 -28.25 28.17
N LYS A 462 -17.40 -29.35 28.74
CA LYS A 462 -17.20 -30.64 28.04
C LYS A 462 -18.33 -31.65 28.23
N ALA A 463 -19.46 -31.27 28.83
CA ALA A 463 -20.52 -32.20 29.24
C ALA A 463 -21.06 -33.07 28.08
N GLU A 464 -21.22 -32.49 26.89
CA GLU A 464 -21.76 -33.21 25.72
C GLU A 464 -20.71 -34.03 24.96
N GLN A 465 -19.42 -33.83 25.26
CA GLN A 465 -18.32 -34.53 24.62
C GLN A 465 -17.80 -35.71 25.46
N ILE A 466 -18.15 -35.77 26.76
CA ILE A 466 -17.79 -36.88 27.64
C ILE A 466 -18.67 -38.08 27.29
N ILE A 467 -18.03 -39.18 26.89
CA ILE A 467 -18.67 -40.46 26.61
C ILE A 467 -18.62 -41.30 27.88
N LEU A 468 -19.79 -41.74 28.35
CA LEU A 468 -19.93 -42.68 29.46
C LEU A 468 -20.27 -44.06 28.92
N ASN A 469 -19.47 -45.06 29.27
CA ASN A 469 -19.74 -46.46 28.94
C ASN A 469 -19.96 -47.25 30.23
N GLY A 470 -21.11 -47.89 30.35
CA GLY A 470 -21.45 -48.79 31.46
C GLY A 470 -21.43 -50.25 31.01
N ALA A 471 -20.66 -51.08 31.72
CA ALA A 471 -20.61 -52.52 31.51
C ALA A 471 -21.22 -53.24 32.73
N PHE A 472 -22.31 -53.96 32.53
CA PHE A 472 -22.98 -54.73 33.60
C PHE A 472 -22.58 -56.20 33.53
N THR A 473 -22.04 -56.72 34.63
CA THR A 473 -21.73 -58.13 34.82
C THR A 473 -22.68 -58.71 35.87
N PRO A 474 -23.71 -59.48 35.48
CA PRO A 474 -24.64 -60.08 36.43
C PRO A 474 -23.93 -61.11 37.32
N ILE A 475 -24.28 -61.17 38.60
CA ILE A 475 -23.84 -62.26 39.48
C ILE A 475 -24.83 -63.42 39.27
N ASN A 476 -24.52 -64.28 38.30
CA ASN A 476 -25.24 -65.53 38.11
C ASN A 476 -24.63 -66.61 39.01
N SER A 477 -24.97 -66.63 40.30
CA SER A 477 -24.60 -67.77 41.15
C SER A 477 -25.48 -68.98 40.82
N LEU A 478 -25.13 -69.72 39.78
CA LEU A 478 -25.54 -71.11 39.62
C LEU A 478 -24.75 -71.94 40.63
N VAL A 479 -25.40 -72.40 41.70
CA VAL A 479 -24.82 -73.44 42.56
C VAL A 479 -24.96 -74.76 41.81
N ASP A 480 -23.82 -75.39 41.53
CA ASP A 480 -23.71 -76.72 40.97
C ASP A 480 -24.19 -77.74 42.02
N GLY A 481 -25.16 -78.59 41.67
CA GLY A 481 -25.67 -79.62 42.57
C GLY A 481 -27.20 -79.65 42.73
N MET A 482 -27.88 -80.10 41.67
CA MET A 482 -28.92 -81.15 41.71
C MET A 482 -29.50 -81.26 40.31
N ALA A 483 -29.14 -82.34 39.61
CA ALA A 483 -29.81 -82.74 38.39
C ALA A 483 -31.26 -83.09 38.72
N LEU A 484 -32.21 -82.23 38.31
CA LEU A 484 -33.63 -82.58 38.30
C LEU A 484 -33.86 -83.56 37.15
N ALA A 485 -34.39 -84.75 37.47
CA ALA A 485 -34.76 -85.76 36.49
C ALA A 485 -35.80 -85.20 35.49
N LYS A 486 -35.43 -85.17 34.20
CA LYS A 486 -36.30 -85.00 33.00
C LYS A 486 -37.56 -84.12 33.18
N GLY A 487 -37.39 -82.88 33.67
CA GLY A 487 -38.39 -81.83 33.64
C GLY A 487 -37.82 -80.57 32.97
N THR A 488 -38.49 -80.07 31.93
CA THR A 488 -38.13 -78.81 31.26
C THR A 488 -38.60 -77.63 32.10
N VAL A 489 -37.68 -76.91 32.74
CA VAL A 489 -37.95 -75.58 33.33
C VAL A 489 -37.92 -74.57 32.18
N THR A 490 -39.08 -74.04 31.79
CA THR A 490 -39.14 -72.89 30.88
C THR A 490 -39.17 -71.63 31.74
N LEU A 491 -38.00 -71.04 32.02
CA LEU A 491 -37.94 -69.67 32.50
C LEU A 491 -38.37 -68.80 31.32
N LYS A 492 -39.47 -68.04 31.44
CA LYS A 492 -39.73 -66.97 30.49
C LYS A 492 -38.59 -65.95 30.66
N PRO A 493 -37.73 -65.74 29.65
CA PRO A 493 -36.70 -64.72 29.76
C PRO A 493 -37.41 -63.37 29.65
N GLN A 494 -37.64 -62.71 30.77
CA GLN A 494 -37.86 -61.27 30.75
C GLN A 494 -36.47 -60.65 30.67
N ALA A 495 -36.21 -59.87 29.62
CA ALA A 495 -34.93 -59.19 29.48
C ALA A 495 -34.73 -58.30 30.71
N PRO A 496 -33.67 -58.49 31.51
CA PRO A 496 -33.52 -57.76 32.76
C PRO A 496 -33.37 -56.27 32.48
N VAL A 497 -34.05 -55.42 33.25
CA VAL A 497 -33.82 -53.98 33.18
C VAL A 497 -32.40 -53.71 33.69
N LEU A 498 -31.52 -53.27 32.79
CA LEU A 498 -30.14 -52.93 33.12
C LEU A 498 -30.05 -51.57 33.82
N PRO A 499 -29.02 -51.34 34.66
CA PRO A 499 -28.74 -50.03 35.24
C PRO A 499 -28.66 -48.94 34.16
N GLN A 500 -29.24 -47.78 34.43
CA GLN A 500 -29.34 -46.68 33.48
C GLN A 500 -28.48 -45.49 33.91
N LEU A 501 -27.80 -44.87 32.94
CA LEU A 501 -27.05 -43.63 33.13
C LEU A 501 -27.89 -42.45 32.62
N GLY A 502 -28.07 -41.42 33.45
CA GLY A 502 -28.72 -40.18 33.04
C GLY A 502 -27.84 -39.31 32.13
N LYS A 503 -28.42 -38.24 31.58
CA LYS A 503 -27.66 -37.23 30.82
C LYS A 503 -26.69 -36.49 31.77
N LEU A 504 -25.41 -36.47 31.40
CA LEU A 504 -24.38 -35.73 32.11
C LEU A 504 -24.65 -34.22 32.08
N LYS A 505 -24.53 -33.56 33.23
CA LYS A 505 -24.67 -32.11 33.37
C LYS A 505 -23.43 -31.55 34.04
N GLU A 506 -23.00 -30.37 33.60
CA GLU A 506 -21.94 -29.65 34.28
C GLU A 506 -22.52 -28.88 35.48
N SER A 507 -21.96 -29.13 36.66
CA SER A 507 -22.29 -28.43 37.90
C SER A 507 -21.42 -27.19 38.12
N GLY A 508 -20.44 -26.97 37.24
CA GLY A 508 -19.51 -25.84 37.24
C GLY A 508 -18.10 -26.23 37.66
N ASN A 509 -17.12 -25.38 37.31
CA ASN A 509 -15.72 -25.54 37.70
C ASN A 509 -15.12 -26.91 37.31
N GLY A 510 -15.43 -27.40 36.11
CA GLY A 510 -14.96 -28.71 35.62
C GLY A 510 -15.54 -29.93 36.33
N ILE A 511 -16.61 -29.76 37.10
CA ILE A 511 -17.32 -30.85 37.77
C ILE A 511 -18.58 -31.21 36.96
N TYR A 512 -18.70 -32.48 36.62
CA TYR A 512 -19.80 -33.04 35.85
C TYR A 512 -20.50 -34.12 36.66
N THR A 513 -21.83 -34.10 36.65
CA THR A 513 -22.65 -35.01 37.47
C THR A 513 -23.76 -35.64 36.65
N THR A 514 -24.05 -36.90 36.93
CA THR A 514 -25.24 -37.59 36.43
C THR A 514 -25.78 -38.58 37.46
N THR A 515 -27.01 -39.00 37.26
CA THR A 515 -27.66 -40.02 38.08
C THR A 515 -27.47 -41.38 37.46
N VAL A 516 -27.14 -42.37 38.30
CA VAL A 516 -27.17 -43.79 37.94
C VAL A 516 -28.38 -44.41 38.64
N THR A 517 -29.30 -45.00 37.86
CA THR A 517 -30.49 -45.68 38.39
C THR A 517 -30.26 -47.19 38.36
N ALA A 518 -30.59 -47.87 39.46
CA ALA A 518 -30.48 -49.31 39.59
C ALA A 518 -31.29 -50.06 38.53
N GLY A 519 -30.83 -51.25 38.16
CA GLY A 519 -31.59 -52.22 37.36
C GLY A 519 -32.39 -53.19 38.22
N GLU A 520 -32.83 -54.31 37.61
CA GLU A 520 -33.57 -55.40 38.28
C GLU A 520 -32.67 -56.55 38.76
N SER A 521 -31.40 -56.59 38.34
CA SER A 521 -30.51 -57.73 38.61
C SER A 521 -29.35 -57.37 39.54
N ALA A 522 -29.02 -58.29 40.45
CA ALA A 522 -27.79 -58.22 41.21
C ALA A 522 -26.56 -58.41 40.29
N GLY A 523 -25.52 -57.62 40.52
CA GLY A 523 -24.36 -57.63 39.64
C GLY A 523 -23.43 -56.45 39.86
N LYS A 524 -22.31 -56.47 39.14
CA LYS A 524 -21.33 -55.40 39.14
C LYS A 524 -21.53 -54.53 37.91
N PHE A 525 -21.70 -53.23 38.10
CA PHE A 525 -21.77 -52.24 37.03
C PHE A 525 -20.51 -51.39 37.04
N THR A 526 -19.67 -51.54 36.02
CA THR A 526 -18.44 -50.75 35.86
C THR A 526 -18.70 -49.62 34.87
N ILE A 527 -18.48 -48.39 35.33
CA ILE A 527 -18.65 -47.18 34.54
C ILE A 527 -17.26 -46.64 34.17
N THR A 528 -17.07 -46.35 32.90
CA THR A 528 -15.87 -45.67 32.36
C THR A 528 -16.30 -44.36 31.70
N ALA A 529 -15.44 -43.34 31.82
CA ALA A 529 -15.61 -42.08 31.10
C ALA A 529 -14.42 -41.83 30.18
N SER A 530 -14.69 -41.38 28.97
CA SER A 530 -13.69 -40.97 28.00
C SER A 530 -14.06 -39.63 27.38
N LEU A 531 -13.05 -38.82 27.09
CA LEU A 531 -13.18 -37.57 26.37
C LEU A 531 -12.03 -37.51 25.35
N GLU A 532 -12.37 -37.41 24.07
CA GLU A 532 -11.41 -37.57 22.96
C GLU A 532 -10.62 -38.88 23.10
N ASP A 533 -9.29 -38.83 23.00
CA ASP A 533 -8.41 -40.01 23.13
C ASP A 533 -8.04 -40.36 24.58
N THR A 534 -8.61 -39.65 25.58
CA THR A 534 -8.28 -39.84 26.99
C THR A 534 -9.38 -40.59 27.74
N THR A 535 -9.10 -41.84 28.14
CA THR A 535 -9.95 -42.59 29.08
C THR A 535 -9.55 -42.29 30.53
N LEU A 536 -10.52 -41.81 31.32
CA LEU A 536 -10.39 -41.57 32.76
C LEU A 536 -10.41 -42.90 33.55
N ALA A 537 -10.28 -42.80 34.88
CA ALA A 537 -10.47 -43.94 35.77
C ALA A 537 -11.93 -44.46 35.75
N SER A 538 -12.12 -45.75 36.06
CA SER A 538 -13.44 -46.38 36.18
C SER A 538 -13.98 -46.33 37.61
N ALA A 539 -15.30 -46.39 37.78
CA ALA A 539 -15.93 -46.65 39.08
C ALA A 539 -16.88 -47.85 38.98
N ASP A 540 -16.98 -48.57 40.09
CA ASP A 540 -17.80 -49.76 40.20
C ASP A 540 -18.99 -49.50 41.13
N ILE A 541 -20.14 -50.04 40.76
CA ILE A 541 -21.33 -50.12 41.61
C ILE A 541 -21.69 -51.60 41.75
N ILE A 542 -21.93 -52.04 42.98
CA ILE A 542 -22.42 -53.38 43.29
C ILE A 542 -23.92 -53.28 43.58
N PHE A 543 -24.72 -53.93 42.75
CA PHE A 543 -26.15 -54.10 42.95
C PHE A 543 -26.41 -55.43 43.65
N THR A 544 -27.17 -55.40 44.74
CA THR A 544 -27.58 -56.59 45.49
C THR A 544 -29.09 -56.74 45.46
N ASP A 545 -29.58 -57.98 45.37
CA ASP A 545 -30.99 -58.30 45.48
C ASP A 545 -31.45 -58.36 46.94
N THR A 546 -32.75 -58.18 47.17
CA THR A 546 -33.42 -58.43 48.44
C THR A 546 -33.75 -59.91 48.59
N SER A 547 -33.60 -60.46 49.80
CA SER A 547 -33.87 -61.89 50.04
C SER A 547 -35.36 -62.24 49.96
N ALA A 548 -35.66 -63.44 49.44
CA ALA A 548 -37.03 -63.97 49.39
C ALA A 548 -37.71 -64.06 50.76
N ALA A 549 -38.95 -63.56 50.82
CA ALA A 549 -39.84 -63.75 51.94
C ALA A 549 -40.76 -64.94 51.64
N LEU A 550 -40.61 -66.01 52.44
CA LEU A 550 -41.43 -67.21 52.35
C LEU A 550 -42.93 -66.91 52.43
N GLU A 551 -43.31 -65.91 53.23
CA GLU A 551 -44.72 -65.55 53.44
C GLU A 551 -45.37 -64.84 52.23
N GLN A 552 -44.56 -64.26 51.33
CA GLN A 552 -45.04 -63.58 50.12
C GLN A 552 -44.83 -64.44 48.85
N SER A 553 -44.03 -65.49 48.95
CA SER A 553 -43.74 -66.39 47.83
C SER A 553 -44.79 -67.51 47.74
N THR A 554 -45.15 -67.91 46.52
CA THR A 554 -46.20 -68.93 46.29
C THR A 554 -45.67 -70.10 45.48
N LEU A 555 -45.95 -71.33 45.92
CA LEU A 555 -45.77 -72.55 45.13
C LEU A 555 -47.14 -73.10 44.75
N THR A 556 -47.41 -73.16 43.44
CA THR A 556 -48.68 -73.67 42.91
C THR A 556 -48.44 -74.90 42.06
N ALA A 557 -49.31 -75.90 42.19
CA ALA A 557 -49.34 -77.08 41.33
C ALA A 557 -50.58 -76.99 40.43
N ASP A 558 -50.42 -77.21 39.12
CA ASP A 558 -51.56 -77.27 38.19
C ASP A 558 -52.47 -78.49 38.43
N LYS A 559 -51.96 -79.54 39.09
CA LYS A 559 -52.71 -80.73 39.53
C LYS A 559 -52.17 -81.21 40.88
N THR A 560 -53.06 -81.41 41.85
CA THR A 560 -52.70 -81.89 43.19
C THR A 560 -53.20 -83.30 43.49
N THR A 561 -53.98 -83.90 42.59
CA THR A 561 -54.58 -85.23 42.75
C THR A 561 -54.32 -86.10 41.53
N PHE A 562 -53.89 -87.34 41.76
CA PHE A 562 -53.57 -88.32 40.72
C PHE A 562 -54.27 -89.64 40.99
N SER A 563 -54.78 -90.27 39.93
CA SER A 563 -55.32 -91.63 40.00
C SER A 563 -54.19 -92.65 40.02
N VAL A 564 -54.33 -93.69 40.86
CA VAL A 564 -53.31 -94.75 41.01
C VAL A 564 -53.07 -95.45 39.65
N GLY A 565 -51.82 -95.43 39.19
CA GLY A 565 -51.40 -95.99 37.90
C GLY A 565 -51.42 -95.02 36.70
N SER A 566 -51.76 -93.74 36.88
CA SER A 566 -51.76 -92.75 35.79
C SER A 566 -50.35 -92.27 35.42
N THR A 567 -50.16 -91.85 34.16
CA THR A 567 -48.95 -91.19 33.66
C THR A 567 -49.06 -89.66 33.68
N GLU A 568 -50.09 -89.13 34.36
CA GLU A 568 -50.31 -87.69 34.46
C GLU A 568 -49.17 -87.03 35.22
N LYS A 569 -48.80 -85.82 34.79
CA LYS A 569 -47.78 -84.99 35.43
C LYS A 569 -48.43 -83.73 35.96
N SER A 570 -47.90 -83.21 37.07
CA SER A 570 -48.17 -81.83 37.48
C SER A 570 -46.96 -80.96 37.21
N THR A 571 -47.23 -79.76 36.72
CA THR A 571 -46.31 -78.65 36.67
C THR A 571 -46.39 -77.88 37.98
N LEU A 572 -45.25 -77.82 38.69
CA LEU A 572 -45.06 -76.93 39.83
C LEU A 572 -44.55 -75.58 39.33
N ALA A 573 -45.22 -74.50 39.71
CA ALA A 573 -44.79 -73.12 39.46
C ALA A 573 -44.47 -72.44 40.80
N LEU A 574 -43.21 -72.06 40.98
CA LEU A 574 -42.74 -71.27 42.12
C LEU A 574 -42.62 -69.80 41.70
N THR A 575 -43.28 -68.91 42.43
CA THR A 575 -43.14 -67.44 42.30
C THR A 575 -42.51 -66.92 43.58
N LEU A 576 -41.27 -66.43 43.50
CA LEU A 576 -40.57 -65.85 44.64
C LEU A 576 -40.86 -64.35 44.73
N GLN A 577 -41.18 -63.88 45.93
CA GLN A 577 -41.40 -62.46 46.23
C GLN A 577 -40.61 -62.03 47.48
N ASP A 578 -40.17 -60.79 47.51
CA ASP A 578 -39.53 -60.17 48.68
C ASP A 578 -40.54 -59.88 49.80
N SER A 579 -40.05 -59.40 50.95
CA SER A 579 -40.91 -58.99 52.09
C SER A 579 -41.94 -57.89 51.76
N LYS A 580 -41.87 -57.27 50.58
CA LYS A 580 -42.76 -56.22 50.09
C LYS A 580 -43.67 -56.72 48.95
N GLY A 581 -43.67 -58.01 48.64
CA GLY A 581 -44.50 -58.61 47.59
C GLY A 581 -43.99 -58.33 46.16
N GLN A 582 -42.76 -57.86 46.00
CA GLN A 582 -42.16 -57.65 44.67
C GLN A 582 -41.51 -58.96 44.17
N PRO A 583 -41.65 -59.30 42.89
CA PRO A 583 -41.06 -60.52 42.34
C PRO A 583 -39.53 -60.46 42.42
N ILE A 584 -38.93 -61.52 42.94
CA ILE A 584 -37.48 -61.70 42.98
C ILE A 584 -37.07 -62.44 41.72
N SER A 585 -36.09 -61.90 41.01
CA SER A 585 -35.60 -62.51 39.78
C SER A 585 -34.20 -63.10 40.02
N ASN A 586 -34.05 -64.39 39.71
CA ASN A 586 -32.79 -65.15 39.72
C ASN A 586 -32.19 -65.57 41.09
N GLU A 587 -32.95 -65.59 42.18
CA GLU A 587 -32.49 -66.27 43.40
C GLU A 587 -32.74 -67.79 43.34
N LYS A 588 -31.69 -68.60 43.19
CA LYS A 588 -31.69 -70.02 43.61
C LYS A 588 -31.01 -70.09 44.98
N ARG A 589 -31.80 -70.26 46.06
CA ARG A 589 -31.26 -70.65 47.37
C ARG A 589 -31.71 -72.05 47.75
N THR A 590 -30.74 -72.89 48.09
CA THR A 590 -30.89 -74.26 48.58
C THR A 590 -31.69 -74.30 49.87
N HIS A 591 -32.88 -74.89 49.84
CA HIS A 591 -33.53 -75.43 51.03
C HIS A 591 -33.57 -76.94 50.92
N ASN A 592 -32.79 -77.63 51.77
CA ASN A 592 -32.94 -79.07 51.98
C ASN A 592 -34.28 -79.31 52.66
N ILE A 593 -35.25 -79.84 51.92
CA ILE A 593 -36.45 -80.42 52.52
C ILE A 593 -36.21 -81.92 52.64
N LEU A 594 -35.86 -82.37 53.85
CA LEU A 594 -35.96 -83.78 54.25
C LEU A 594 -37.46 -84.13 54.34
N TYR A 595 -37.87 -85.24 53.73
CA TYR A 595 -39.00 -86.03 54.23
C TYR A 595 -38.72 -87.53 54.06
N CYS A 596 -39.17 -88.27 55.08
CA CYS A 596 -39.09 -89.72 55.27
C CYS A 596 -39.83 -90.54 54.21
#